data_AF-A0A848ZV56-F1
#
_entry.id   AF-A0A848ZV56-F1
#
_cell.length_a   1.000
_cell.length_b   1.000
_cell.length_c   1.000
_cell.angle_alpha   90.00
_cell.angle_beta   90.00
_cell.angle_gamma   90.00
#
_symmetry.space_group_name_H-M   'P 1'
#
loop_
_entity.id
_entity.type
_entity.pdbx_description
1 polymer ?
#
loop_
_entity_poly.entity_id
_entity_poly.type
_entity_poly.pdbx_seq_one_letter_code
_entity_poly.pdbx_strand_id
1 'polypeptide(L)'
;TYPDQFAAIAPCAGYPDLLLYRGGRTKRIAELSAEQREQYGITPKMFERITMDYVPTPVENMVKRAGTPSRTLKLIRNYLHHGVYVLHGEIDNVVPTYIARDMRERLGKFHTDFTYYEYPGGTHWYGDHSVDWKPIFDFFEQRTIPEAKDVKKLEFSTGSPGVSATSHFVTIHQQEKPFEVSSFNLMRENQFILDTENVSLLEVDFTQIPEIIDQIVLDGKEIPLPAKERVFFGKRNGDWKIVTKPSLKEKGPHRNGGFKDAFRNDVVFVYATKGTAMENEWYYNKARFDADTFWYKANGNIELVADTDFSPKDYPDRNVVVYGNRSNNAAWNKLLKDSPLQVYNDKLEFGNKSLNGANWGMYFIVPRSDSDMASVGVVTATGAAGMKAAYANHYLVNGTTFPDVLLFNDAVLTQGMPAVKCAGFFGNNWELENGDFEWK
;
A
#
# COMPACT_ATOMS: atom_id res chain seq x y z
N THR A 1 8.93 -0.87 -3.80
CA THR A 1 10.22 -0.64 -4.48
C THR A 1 10.04 -1.02 -5.95
N TYR A 2 10.74 -0.36 -6.87
CA TYR A 2 10.69 -0.63 -8.32
C TYR A 2 12.09 -1.01 -8.80
N PRO A 3 12.54 -2.24 -8.51
CA PRO A 3 13.96 -2.56 -8.55
C PRO A 3 14.54 -2.63 -9.96
N ASP A 4 13.71 -2.73 -10.99
CA ASP A 4 14.09 -2.76 -12.42
C ASP A 4 13.90 -1.41 -13.13
N GLN A 5 13.51 -0.35 -12.41
CA GLN A 5 13.35 1.01 -12.98
C GLN A 5 14.53 1.93 -12.71
N PHE A 6 15.44 1.54 -11.80
CA PHE A 6 16.59 2.35 -11.39
C PHE A 6 17.85 1.51 -11.45
N ALA A 7 18.92 2.04 -12.06
CA ALA A 7 20.25 1.41 -12.06
C ALA A 7 21.01 1.65 -10.74
N ALA A 8 20.70 2.76 -10.07
CA ALA A 8 21.32 3.17 -8.82
C ALA A 8 20.38 4.10 -8.05
N ILE A 9 20.54 4.14 -6.72
CA ILE A 9 19.84 5.07 -5.81
C ILE A 9 20.83 5.70 -4.83
N ALA A 10 20.53 6.90 -4.34
CA ALA A 10 21.33 7.56 -3.32
C ALA A 10 20.45 8.19 -2.22
N PRO A 11 20.18 7.49 -1.11
CA PRO A 11 19.55 8.12 0.04
C PRO A 11 20.50 9.15 0.67
N CYS A 12 20.11 10.43 0.61
CA CYS A 12 20.82 11.54 1.24
C CYS A 12 20.08 11.98 2.51
N ALA A 13 20.74 11.89 3.67
CA ALA A 13 20.12 12.18 4.98
C ALA A 13 18.77 11.43 5.20
N GLY A 14 18.64 10.24 4.60
CA GLY A 14 17.39 9.48 4.51
C GLY A 14 17.22 8.45 5.62
N TYR A 15 16.01 7.88 5.71
CA TYR A 15 15.70 6.75 6.59
C TYR A 15 15.15 5.57 5.77
N PRO A 16 15.57 4.33 6.07
CA PRO A 16 15.19 3.17 5.29
C PRO A 16 13.77 2.67 5.62
N ASP A 17 13.15 3.14 6.70
CA ASP A 17 11.76 2.84 7.07
C ASP A 17 11.23 3.88 8.09
N LEU A 18 9.95 4.24 7.96
CA LEU A 18 9.30 5.27 8.79
C LEU A 18 9.18 4.86 10.27
N LEU A 19 8.98 3.58 10.57
CA LEU A 19 8.86 3.09 11.94
C LEU A 19 10.20 3.13 12.65
N LEU A 20 11.30 2.79 11.96
CA LEU A 20 12.64 2.93 12.52
C LEU A 20 12.92 4.40 12.87
N TYR A 21 12.64 5.32 11.94
CA TYR A 21 12.80 6.76 12.17
C TYR A 21 11.99 7.25 13.37
N ARG A 22 10.70 6.88 13.46
CA ARG A 22 9.83 7.22 14.59
C ARG A 22 10.29 6.60 15.90
N GLY A 23 10.72 5.34 15.88
CA GLY A 23 11.25 4.62 17.05
C GLY A 23 12.51 5.29 17.61
N GLY A 24 13.30 5.96 16.78
CA GLY A 24 14.43 6.78 17.20
C GLY A 24 14.08 7.90 18.18
N ARG A 25 12.86 8.45 18.10
CA ARG A 25 12.38 9.42 19.09
C ARG A 25 12.05 8.73 20.42
N THR A 26 11.38 7.59 20.37
CA THR A 26 11.02 6.81 21.57
C THR A 26 12.27 6.38 22.35
N LYS A 27 13.31 5.88 21.66
CA LYS A 27 14.58 5.52 22.29
C LYS A 27 15.24 6.70 23.00
N ARG A 28 15.35 7.85 22.30
CA ARG A 28 15.88 9.09 22.90
C ARG A 28 15.09 9.52 24.14
N ILE A 29 13.76 9.45 24.10
CA ILE A 29 12.90 9.79 25.25
C ILE A 29 13.14 8.82 26.43
N ALA A 30 13.39 7.54 26.16
CA ALA A 30 13.69 6.53 27.19
C ALA A 30 15.04 6.76 27.89
N GLU A 31 16.00 7.37 27.21
CA GLU A 31 17.33 7.70 27.75
C GLU A 31 17.35 8.97 28.62
N LEU A 32 16.32 9.82 28.52
CA LEU A 32 16.22 11.06 29.30
C LEU A 32 15.89 10.81 30.78
N SER A 33 16.45 11.63 31.67
CA SER A 33 16.04 11.70 33.07
C SER A 33 14.57 12.15 33.19
N ALA A 34 13.96 11.94 34.36
CA ALA A 34 12.59 12.40 34.60
C ALA A 34 12.47 13.93 34.47
N GLU A 35 13.45 14.67 35.00
CA GLU A 35 13.54 16.13 34.91
C GLU A 35 13.67 16.61 33.46
N GLN A 36 14.50 15.94 32.66
CA GLN A 36 14.63 16.25 31.23
C GLN A 36 13.33 15.99 30.47
N ARG A 37 12.65 14.87 30.76
CA ARG A 37 11.34 14.56 30.14
C ARG A 37 10.29 15.63 30.47
N GLU A 38 10.27 16.11 31.71
CA GLU A 38 9.39 17.19 32.14
C GLU A 38 9.68 18.51 31.40
N GLN A 39 10.96 18.85 31.18
CA GLN A 39 11.37 20.00 30.36
C GLN A 39 10.85 19.91 28.91
N TYR A 40 10.69 18.70 28.37
CA TYR A 40 10.08 18.47 27.05
C TYR A 40 8.54 18.35 27.08
N GLY A 41 7.90 18.60 28.22
CA GLY A 41 6.44 18.47 28.38
C GLY A 41 5.94 17.02 28.37
N ILE A 42 6.82 16.04 28.60
CA ILE A 42 6.47 14.62 28.62
C ILE A 42 6.14 14.21 30.06
N THR A 43 4.85 14.08 30.35
CA THR A 43 4.38 13.62 31.66
C THR A 43 4.71 12.13 31.91
N PRO A 44 4.77 11.66 33.16
CA PRO A 44 4.96 10.23 33.46
C PRO A 44 3.98 9.31 32.75
N LYS A 45 2.70 9.71 32.66
CA LYS A 45 1.66 8.94 31.96
C LYS A 45 1.85 8.93 30.43
N MET A 46 2.36 10.02 29.85
CA MET A 46 2.74 10.05 28.44
C MET A 46 3.95 9.15 28.18
N PHE A 47 4.95 9.19 29.07
CA PHE A 47 6.12 8.34 28.98
C PHE A 47 5.74 6.86 29.02
N GLU A 48 4.96 6.44 30.02
CA GLU A 48 4.45 5.07 30.15
C GLU A 48 3.77 4.61 28.85
N ARG A 49 2.88 5.43 28.28
CA ARG A 49 2.22 5.13 27.00
C ARG A 49 3.17 5.02 25.81
N ILE A 50 4.22 5.86 25.76
CA ILE A 50 5.20 5.87 24.68
C ILE A 50 6.10 4.63 24.73
N THR A 51 6.38 4.11 25.93
CA THR A 51 7.26 2.96 26.15
C THR A 51 6.52 1.64 26.38
N MET A 52 5.18 1.63 26.38
CA MET A 52 4.40 0.43 26.61
C MET A 52 4.53 -0.53 25.42
N ASP A 53 4.90 -1.77 25.70
CA ASP A 53 4.86 -2.84 24.70
C ASP A 53 3.40 -3.16 24.35
N TYR A 54 3.01 -2.82 23.13
CA TYR A 54 1.64 -2.99 22.65
C TYR A 54 1.50 -4.24 21.79
N VAL A 55 0.75 -5.23 22.28
CA VAL A 55 0.37 -6.41 21.49
C VAL A 55 -0.88 -6.08 20.66
N PRO A 56 -0.81 -6.10 19.32
CA PRO A 56 -1.93 -5.72 18.48
C PRO A 56 -2.96 -6.85 18.41
N THR A 57 -4.23 -6.48 18.43
CA THR A 57 -5.36 -7.40 18.18
C THR A 57 -5.36 -7.91 16.73
N PRO A 58 -6.09 -9.00 16.40
CA PRO A 58 -6.21 -9.49 15.02
C PRO A 58 -6.69 -8.43 14.02
N VAL A 59 -7.70 -7.64 14.38
CA VAL A 59 -8.20 -6.51 13.58
C VAL A 59 -7.10 -5.48 13.33
N GLU A 60 -6.31 -5.15 14.33
CA GLU A 60 -5.20 -4.21 14.19
C GLU A 60 -4.06 -4.75 13.33
N ASN A 61 -3.84 -6.06 13.35
CA ASN A 61 -2.88 -6.70 12.46
C ASN A 61 -3.33 -6.59 11.00
N MET A 62 -4.63 -6.68 10.69
CA MET A 62 -5.14 -6.41 9.34
C MET A 62 -4.87 -4.98 8.90
N VAL A 63 -5.14 -4.00 9.77
CA VAL A 63 -4.86 -2.59 9.47
C VAL A 63 -3.36 -2.36 9.27
N LYS A 64 -2.50 -2.95 10.11
CA LYS A 64 -1.03 -2.87 9.96
C LYS A 64 -0.54 -3.53 8.68
N ARG A 65 -1.14 -4.66 8.27
CA ARG A 65 -0.80 -5.40 7.06
C ARG A 65 -1.00 -4.56 5.80
N ALA A 66 -2.03 -3.73 5.76
CA ALA A 66 -2.25 -2.79 4.65
C ALA A 66 -1.06 -1.82 4.41
N GLY A 67 -0.13 -1.71 5.38
CA GLY A 67 1.08 -0.90 5.27
C GLY A 67 2.30 -1.59 4.69
N THR A 68 2.27 -2.90 4.42
CA THR A 68 3.43 -3.66 3.91
C THR A 68 4.09 -3.02 2.68
N PRO A 69 3.37 -2.45 1.69
CA PRO A 69 4.01 -1.78 0.56
C PRO A 69 4.92 -0.60 0.96
N SER A 70 4.69 0.00 2.13
CA SER A 70 5.50 1.07 2.71
C SER A 70 6.46 0.59 3.81
N ARG A 71 6.68 -0.72 3.95
CA ARG A 71 7.67 -1.33 4.86
C ARG A 71 8.90 -1.73 4.07
N THR A 72 9.65 -0.74 3.61
CA THR A 72 10.82 -0.88 2.73
C THR A 72 11.88 -1.84 3.29
N LEU A 73 12.08 -1.90 4.61
CA LEU A 73 12.98 -2.88 5.22
C LEU A 73 12.51 -4.35 5.09
N LYS A 74 11.21 -4.61 4.90
CA LYS A 74 10.71 -5.95 4.55
C LYS A 74 11.03 -6.33 3.11
N LEU A 75 11.31 -5.34 2.26
CA LEU A 75 11.60 -5.50 0.83
C LEU A 75 13.08 -5.27 0.50
N ILE A 76 13.95 -5.36 1.51
CA ILE A 76 15.35 -4.90 1.44
C ILE A 76 16.17 -5.62 0.38
N ARG A 77 15.83 -6.88 0.05
CA ARG A 77 16.57 -7.67 -0.95
C ARG A 77 16.37 -7.16 -2.38
N ASN A 78 15.32 -6.38 -2.65
CA ASN A 78 15.14 -5.69 -3.93
C ASN A 78 16.28 -4.70 -4.24
N TYR A 79 17.10 -4.31 -3.26
CA TYR A 79 18.24 -3.44 -3.51
C TYR A 79 19.36 -4.14 -4.28
N LEU A 80 19.42 -5.48 -4.30
CA LEU A 80 20.39 -6.25 -5.11
C LEU A 80 20.43 -5.88 -6.60
N HIS A 81 19.41 -5.19 -7.09
CA HIS A 81 19.24 -4.85 -8.50
C HIS A 81 19.91 -3.53 -8.89
N HIS A 82 20.38 -2.73 -7.92
CA HIS A 82 20.95 -1.42 -8.20
C HIS A 82 22.04 -1.04 -7.21
N GLY A 83 22.95 -0.17 -7.66
CA GLY A 83 23.95 0.39 -6.77
C GLY A 83 23.31 1.29 -5.71
N VAL A 84 23.82 1.25 -4.47
CA VAL A 84 23.32 2.10 -3.38
C VAL A 84 24.41 3.04 -2.87
N TYR A 85 24.20 4.35 -2.96
CA TYR A 85 25.11 5.35 -2.39
C TYR A 85 24.48 6.01 -1.16
N VAL A 86 24.94 5.66 0.04
CA VAL A 86 24.45 6.29 1.28
C VAL A 86 25.29 7.53 1.58
N LEU A 87 24.66 8.71 1.55
CA LEU A 87 25.26 9.99 1.92
C LEU A 87 24.56 10.55 3.17
N HIS A 88 25.33 10.91 4.19
CA HIS A 88 24.76 11.46 5.42
C HIS A 88 25.67 12.50 6.08
N GLY A 89 25.10 13.49 6.76
CA GLY A 89 25.89 14.39 7.60
C GLY A 89 26.36 13.69 8.89
N GLU A 90 27.63 13.87 9.28
CA GLU A 90 28.20 13.25 10.49
C GLU A 90 27.41 13.57 11.77
N ILE A 91 26.93 14.81 11.89
CA ILE A 91 26.27 15.36 13.09
C ILE A 91 24.80 15.71 12.83
N ASP A 92 24.14 15.03 11.90
CA ASP A 92 22.70 15.22 11.63
C ASP A 92 21.86 14.88 12.89
N ASN A 93 21.01 15.81 13.31
CA ASN A 93 20.09 15.67 14.44
C ASN A 93 18.61 15.56 14.04
N VAL A 94 18.28 15.78 12.77
CA VAL A 94 16.92 15.68 12.20
C VAL A 94 16.65 14.24 11.77
N VAL A 95 17.57 13.66 10.99
CA VAL A 95 17.65 12.23 10.70
C VAL A 95 18.97 11.73 11.27
N PRO A 96 18.99 11.24 12.52
CA PRO A 96 20.24 10.95 13.20
C PRO A 96 21.15 9.98 12.44
N THR A 97 22.45 10.27 12.40
CA THR A 97 23.48 9.54 11.62
C THR A 97 23.51 8.03 11.90
N TYR A 98 23.09 7.58 13.09
CA TYR A 98 22.99 6.15 13.39
C TYR A 98 22.04 5.40 12.43
N ILE A 99 21.08 6.09 11.81
CA ILE A 99 20.18 5.50 10.81
C ILE A 99 20.96 5.13 9.54
N ALA A 100 21.89 5.98 9.10
CA ALA A 100 22.78 5.66 7.98
C ALA A 100 23.73 4.51 8.32
N ARG A 101 24.23 4.49 9.56
CA ARG A 101 25.06 3.39 10.07
C ARG A 101 24.29 2.06 10.12
N ASP A 102 23.01 2.07 10.49
CA ASP A 102 22.11 0.90 10.42
C ASP A 102 21.88 0.46 8.96
N MET A 103 21.68 1.40 8.02
CA MET A 103 21.62 1.08 6.59
C MET A 103 22.91 0.39 6.13
N ARG A 104 24.08 0.94 6.46
CA ARG A 104 25.39 0.36 6.14
C ARG A 104 25.54 -1.05 6.71
N GLU A 105 25.17 -1.26 7.98
CA GLU A 105 25.26 -2.57 8.63
C GLU A 105 24.36 -3.60 7.95
N ARG A 106 23.13 -3.22 7.58
CA ARG A 106 22.20 -4.13 6.88
C ARG A 106 22.66 -4.46 5.48
N LEU A 107 23.05 -3.45 4.70
CA LEU A 107 23.55 -3.63 3.34
C LEU A 107 24.81 -4.49 3.33
N GLY A 108 25.75 -4.25 4.26
CA GLY A 108 26.99 -5.02 4.37
C GLY A 108 26.81 -6.52 4.63
N LYS A 109 25.60 -6.98 4.97
CA LYS A 109 25.30 -8.42 5.15
C LYS A 109 25.01 -9.15 3.83
N PHE A 110 24.63 -8.44 2.76
CA PHE A 110 24.19 -9.09 1.52
C PHE A 110 24.46 -8.32 0.22
N HIS A 111 24.73 -7.02 0.28
CA HIS A 111 24.85 -6.15 -0.88
C HIS A 111 26.32 -5.87 -1.19
N THR A 112 26.75 -6.11 -2.42
CA THR A 112 28.16 -5.95 -2.83
C THR A 112 28.43 -4.66 -3.58
N ASP A 113 27.41 -4.00 -4.13
CA ASP A 113 27.54 -2.75 -4.88
C ASP A 113 26.98 -1.55 -4.09
N PHE A 114 27.63 -1.17 -2.98
CA PHE A 114 27.20 0.02 -2.24
C PHE A 114 28.38 0.86 -1.74
N THR A 115 28.13 2.17 -1.60
CA THR A 115 29.05 3.14 -1.01
C THR A 115 28.41 3.78 0.21
N TYR A 116 29.23 4.12 1.20
CA TYR A 116 28.82 4.82 2.41
C TYR A 116 29.74 6.00 2.67
N TYR A 117 29.17 7.19 2.84
CA TYR A 117 29.92 8.40 3.16
C TYR A 117 29.21 9.25 4.21
N GLU A 118 29.90 9.51 5.33
CA GLU A 118 29.51 10.53 6.30
C GLU A 118 30.29 11.82 5.99
N TYR A 119 29.59 12.91 5.69
CA TYR A 119 30.19 14.22 5.43
C TYR A 119 30.69 14.82 6.76
N PRO A 120 32.00 15.08 6.93
CA PRO A 120 32.56 15.57 8.18
C PRO A 120 31.94 16.90 8.61
N GLY A 121 31.46 16.96 9.86
CA GLY A 121 30.74 18.12 10.40
C GLY A 121 29.40 18.45 9.71
N GLY A 122 28.94 17.62 8.77
CA GLY A 122 27.67 17.82 8.08
C GLY A 122 26.48 17.63 9.01
N THR A 123 25.53 18.57 8.98
CA THR A 123 24.25 18.48 9.71
C THR A 123 23.18 17.80 8.83
N HIS A 124 21.89 18.02 9.07
CA HIS A 124 20.85 17.60 8.12
C HIS A 124 20.92 18.34 6.78
N TRP A 125 21.29 19.62 6.84
CA TRP A 125 21.45 20.48 5.69
C TRP A 125 22.75 21.28 5.83
N TYR A 126 23.75 20.93 5.02
CA TYR A 126 25.10 21.48 5.05
C TYR A 126 25.51 22.10 3.72
N GLY A 127 24.53 22.56 2.94
CA GLY A 127 24.72 23.17 1.63
C GLY A 127 24.22 22.29 0.49
N ASP A 128 24.56 22.68 -0.72
CA ASP A 128 24.27 21.94 -1.95
C ASP A 128 24.78 20.50 -1.85
N HIS A 129 25.96 20.26 -1.26
CA HIS A 129 26.50 18.91 -1.04
C HIS A 129 25.58 17.95 -0.27
N SER A 130 24.52 18.42 0.39
CA SER A 130 23.50 17.54 0.99
C SER A 130 22.69 16.76 -0.07
N VAL A 131 22.64 17.23 -1.32
CA VAL A 131 21.90 16.59 -2.42
C VAL A 131 22.68 16.59 -3.74
N ASP A 132 23.55 17.58 -3.96
CA ASP A 132 24.38 17.79 -5.14
C ASP A 132 25.83 17.38 -4.88
N TRP A 133 26.03 16.11 -4.53
CA TRP A 133 27.35 15.55 -4.22
C TRP A 133 27.94 14.86 -5.45
N LYS A 134 28.99 15.42 -6.05
CA LYS A 134 29.60 14.91 -7.30
C LYS A 134 29.82 13.38 -7.32
N PRO A 135 30.37 12.74 -6.26
CA PRO A 135 30.53 11.28 -6.24
C PRO A 135 29.25 10.46 -6.38
N ILE A 136 28.07 10.98 -6.03
CA ILE A 136 26.78 10.32 -6.31
C ILE A 136 26.54 10.27 -7.81
N PHE A 137 26.75 11.38 -8.53
CA PHE A 137 26.55 11.43 -9.97
C PHE A 137 27.58 10.57 -10.71
N ASP A 138 28.84 10.59 -10.28
CA ASP A 138 29.87 9.69 -10.82
C ASP A 138 29.49 8.21 -10.59
N PHE A 139 28.87 7.89 -9.45
CA PHE A 139 28.36 6.56 -9.13
C PHE A 139 27.18 6.18 -10.04
N PHE A 140 26.28 7.12 -10.34
CA PHE A 140 25.15 6.91 -11.26
C PHE A 140 25.61 6.68 -12.71
N GLU A 141 26.57 7.47 -13.21
CA GLU A 141 27.07 7.38 -14.58
C GLU A 141 27.69 6.00 -14.91
N GLN A 142 28.19 5.29 -13.89
CA GLN A 142 28.84 3.99 -14.05
C GLN A 142 27.87 2.80 -14.08
N ARG A 143 26.56 3.03 -13.86
CA ARG A 143 25.58 1.97 -13.66
C ARG A 143 24.45 2.05 -14.68
N THR A 144 24.07 0.90 -15.20
CA THR A 144 22.96 0.73 -16.14
C THR A 144 22.09 -0.44 -15.69
N ILE A 145 20.81 -0.40 -16.04
CA ILE A 145 19.89 -1.52 -15.78
C ILE A 145 20.28 -2.65 -16.74
N PRO A 146 20.53 -3.88 -16.25
CA PRO A 146 20.90 -4.99 -17.12
C PRO A 146 19.75 -5.34 -18.08
N GLU A 147 20.10 -5.73 -19.30
CA GLU A 147 19.12 -6.26 -20.25
C GLU A 147 18.58 -7.61 -19.77
N ALA A 148 17.33 -7.95 -20.11
CA ALA A 148 16.69 -9.21 -19.72
C ALA A 148 17.53 -10.46 -20.07
N LYS A 149 18.25 -10.42 -21.19
CA LYS A 149 19.14 -11.50 -21.64
C LYS A 149 20.30 -11.78 -20.69
N ASP A 150 20.74 -10.77 -19.93
CA ASP A 150 21.89 -10.82 -19.03
C ASP A 150 21.47 -11.16 -17.59
N VAL A 151 20.18 -11.08 -17.28
CA VAL A 151 19.63 -11.47 -15.96
C VAL A 151 19.57 -12.99 -15.84
N LYS A 152 20.47 -13.54 -15.01
CA LYS A 152 20.58 -14.98 -14.72
C LYS A 152 20.10 -15.34 -13.31
N LYS A 153 20.16 -14.39 -12.37
CA LYS A 153 19.63 -14.51 -11.01
C LYS A 153 18.82 -13.26 -10.70
N LEU A 154 17.66 -13.43 -10.07
CA LEU A 154 16.77 -12.32 -9.76
C LEU A 154 16.01 -12.61 -8.47
N GLU A 155 16.00 -11.67 -7.54
CA GLU A 155 15.24 -11.78 -6.29
C GLU A 155 14.26 -10.61 -6.18
N PHE A 156 12.96 -10.87 -6.23
CA PHE A 156 11.97 -9.81 -6.17
C PHE A 156 11.03 -10.02 -5.00
N SER A 157 10.67 -8.93 -4.32
CA SER A 157 9.65 -8.91 -3.28
C SER A 157 8.74 -7.69 -3.43
N THR A 158 7.44 -7.87 -3.21
CA THR A 158 6.46 -6.79 -3.20
C THR A 158 5.48 -6.95 -2.05
N GLY A 159 5.06 -5.82 -1.46
CA GLY A 159 3.96 -5.82 -0.50
C GLY A 159 2.58 -5.74 -1.14
N SER A 160 2.50 -5.44 -2.44
CA SER A 160 1.24 -5.35 -3.21
C SER A 160 1.57 -5.24 -4.70
N PRO A 161 1.08 -6.17 -5.56
CA PRO A 161 1.17 -6.04 -7.01
C PRO A 161 0.66 -4.71 -7.56
N GLY A 162 -0.34 -4.08 -6.92
CA GLY A 162 -0.85 -2.75 -7.31
C GLY A 162 0.11 -1.57 -7.06
N VAL A 163 1.20 -1.82 -6.32
CA VAL A 163 2.30 -0.85 -6.15
C VAL A 163 3.46 -1.22 -7.05
N SER A 164 3.93 -2.46 -7.00
CA SER A 164 5.02 -2.95 -7.83
C SER A 164 4.82 -4.44 -8.06
N ALA A 165 4.66 -4.84 -9.32
CA ALA A 165 4.32 -6.22 -9.68
C ALA A 165 5.47 -6.95 -10.39
N THR A 166 6.33 -6.20 -11.08
CA THR A 166 7.25 -6.73 -12.07
C THR A 166 8.68 -6.48 -11.66
N SER A 167 9.54 -7.45 -11.98
CA SER A 167 10.95 -7.20 -12.13
C SER A 167 11.45 -7.89 -13.40
N HIS A 168 11.95 -7.09 -14.34
CA HIS A 168 12.34 -7.52 -15.68
C HIS A 168 11.19 -8.25 -16.40
N PHE A 169 11.32 -9.56 -16.61
CA PHE A 169 10.39 -10.38 -17.38
C PHE A 169 9.48 -11.26 -16.51
N VAL A 170 9.49 -11.06 -15.18
CA VAL A 170 8.66 -11.83 -14.24
C VAL A 170 7.72 -10.89 -13.51
N THR A 171 6.42 -11.19 -13.53
CA THR A 171 5.37 -10.38 -12.90
C THR A 171 4.54 -11.21 -11.92
N ILE A 172 4.44 -10.73 -10.67
CA ILE A 172 3.48 -11.24 -9.68
C ILE A 172 2.16 -10.50 -9.90
N HIS A 173 1.12 -11.23 -10.30
CA HIS A 173 -0.21 -10.65 -10.53
C HIS A 173 -1.09 -10.70 -9.28
N GLN A 174 -1.12 -11.84 -8.60
CA GLN A 174 -2.02 -12.08 -7.47
C GLN A 174 -1.27 -12.72 -6.29
N GLN A 175 -1.72 -12.39 -5.08
CA GLN A 175 -1.18 -12.92 -3.83
C GLN A 175 -2.09 -14.03 -3.28
N GLU A 176 -1.55 -14.94 -2.46
CA GLU A 176 -2.38 -15.89 -1.70
C GLU A 176 -3.02 -15.19 -0.49
N LYS A 177 -2.23 -14.36 0.20
CA LYS A 177 -2.60 -13.49 1.32
C LYS A 177 -2.37 -12.03 0.91
N PRO A 178 -3.44 -11.25 0.72
CA PRO A 178 -3.34 -9.85 0.32
C PRO A 178 -2.49 -9.03 1.30
N PHE A 179 -1.62 -8.18 0.73
CA PHE A 179 -0.78 -7.24 1.49
C PHE A 179 0.22 -7.87 2.48
N GLU A 180 0.40 -9.20 2.49
CA GLU A 180 1.65 -9.79 2.98
C GLU A 180 2.75 -9.62 1.91
N VAL A 181 4.01 -9.89 2.25
CA VAL A 181 5.07 -9.84 1.23
C VAL A 181 4.87 -11.03 0.30
N SER A 182 4.90 -10.78 -1.01
CA SER A 182 5.03 -11.82 -2.03
C SER A 182 6.40 -11.70 -2.67
N SER A 183 7.02 -12.83 -3.00
CA SER A 183 8.35 -12.83 -3.58
C SER A 183 8.55 -13.94 -4.61
N PHE A 184 9.58 -13.78 -5.41
CA PHE A 184 10.15 -14.88 -6.18
C PHE A 184 11.68 -14.82 -6.17
N ASN A 185 12.31 -15.98 -6.29
CA ASN A 185 13.73 -16.16 -6.55
C ASN A 185 13.90 -16.91 -7.86
N LEU A 186 14.57 -16.29 -8.83
CA LEU A 186 14.86 -16.86 -10.14
C LEU A 186 16.33 -17.30 -10.20
N MET A 187 16.55 -18.47 -10.78
CA MET A 187 17.85 -18.93 -11.25
C MET A 187 17.73 -19.46 -12.67
N ARG A 188 18.55 -18.95 -13.58
CA ARG A 188 18.59 -19.28 -15.01
C ARG A 188 20.02 -19.61 -15.42
N GLU A 189 20.52 -20.73 -14.92
CA GLU A 189 21.81 -21.31 -15.32
C GLU A 189 21.55 -22.50 -16.24
N ASN A 190 21.55 -23.73 -15.71
CA ASN A 190 21.27 -24.95 -16.47
C ASN A 190 19.77 -25.22 -16.69
N GLN A 191 18.94 -24.70 -15.79
CA GLN A 191 17.48 -24.80 -15.81
C GLN A 191 16.90 -23.42 -15.50
N PHE A 192 15.63 -23.21 -15.88
CA PHE A 192 14.85 -22.06 -15.44
C PHE A 192 14.10 -22.45 -14.16
N ILE A 193 14.60 -22.02 -13.00
CA ILE A 193 14.04 -22.33 -11.69
C ILE A 193 13.46 -21.06 -11.10
N LEU A 194 12.21 -21.12 -10.64
CA LEU A 194 11.53 -20.03 -9.98
C LEU A 194 10.87 -20.55 -8.70
N ASP A 195 11.30 -20.04 -7.54
CA ASP A 195 10.69 -20.34 -6.25
C ASP A 195 9.91 -19.12 -5.77
N THR A 196 8.72 -19.32 -5.24
CA THR A 196 7.79 -18.25 -4.88
C THR A 196 7.32 -18.34 -3.43
N GLU A 197 7.00 -17.19 -2.85
CA GLU A 197 6.34 -17.10 -1.54
C GLU A 197 5.12 -16.19 -1.67
N ASN A 198 3.97 -16.66 -1.17
CA ASN A 198 2.71 -15.90 -1.17
C ASN A 198 2.27 -15.42 -2.57
N VAL A 199 2.42 -16.25 -3.61
CA VAL A 199 2.02 -15.93 -4.98
C VAL A 199 0.95 -16.91 -5.45
N SER A 200 -0.18 -16.39 -5.92
CA SER A 200 -1.27 -17.21 -6.48
C SER A 200 -1.32 -17.18 -8.00
N LEU A 201 -0.83 -16.08 -8.62
CA LEU A 201 -0.73 -15.95 -10.07
C LEU A 201 0.51 -15.16 -10.49
N LEU A 202 1.23 -15.72 -11.46
CA LEU A 202 2.53 -15.30 -11.96
C LEU A 202 2.49 -15.22 -13.49
N GLU A 203 3.22 -14.28 -14.08
CA GLU A 203 3.52 -14.22 -15.50
C GLU A 203 5.02 -14.22 -15.74
N VAL A 204 5.47 -14.98 -16.74
CA VAL A 204 6.85 -14.93 -17.24
C VAL A 204 6.82 -14.62 -18.74
N ASP A 205 7.54 -13.56 -19.14
CA ASP A 205 7.69 -13.17 -20.55
C ASP A 205 8.95 -13.82 -21.16
N PHE A 206 8.81 -15.06 -21.63
CA PHE A 206 9.92 -15.79 -22.25
C PHE A 206 10.38 -15.18 -23.59
N THR A 207 9.63 -14.23 -24.17
CA THR A 207 10.07 -13.54 -25.40
C THR A 207 11.29 -12.66 -25.19
N GLN A 208 11.52 -12.20 -23.95
CA GLN A 208 12.65 -11.34 -23.58
C GLN A 208 13.96 -12.11 -23.34
N ILE A 209 13.89 -13.44 -23.33
CA ILE A 209 15.04 -14.33 -23.07
C ILE A 209 15.51 -14.87 -24.42
N PRO A 210 16.80 -14.81 -24.78
CA PRO A 210 17.25 -15.27 -26.09
C PRO A 210 17.15 -16.79 -26.24
N GLU A 211 17.46 -17.54 -25.19
CA GLU A 211 17.45 -19.00 -25.17
C GLU A 211 16.02 -19.56 -25.31
N ILE A 212 15.92 -20.75 -25.91
CA ILE A 212 14.68 -21.54 -25.90
C ILE A 212 14.60 -22.23 -24.55
N ILE A 213 13.51 -22.00 -23.82
CA ILE A 213 13.23 -22.63 -22.54
C ILE A 213 12.07 -23.60 -22.76
N ASP A 214 12.35 -24.90 -22.73
CA ASP A 214 11.33 -25.94 -22.94
C ASP A 214 10.64 -26.37 -21.64
N GLN A 215 11.18 -25.97 -20.49
CA GLN A 215 10.69 -26.34 -19.17
C GLN A 215 11.04 -25.30 -18.10
N ILE A 216 10.13 -25.08 -17.16
CA ILE A 216 10.36 -24.35 -15.91
C ILE A 216 10.22 -25.29 -14.71
N VAL A 217 11.06 -25.09 -13.69
CA VAL A 217 10.88 -25.67 -12.36
C VAL A 217 10.28 -24.59 -11.46
N LEU A 218 8.99 -24.67 -11.17
CA LEU A 218 8.24 -23.70 -10.37
C LEU A 218 7.87 -24.30 -9.01
N ASP A 219 8.42 -23.76 -7.92
CA ASP A 219 8.33 -24.31 -6.57
C ASP A 219 8.68 -25.83 -6.53
N GLY A 220 9.77 -26.20 -7.21
CA GLY A 220 10.22 -27.60 -7.33
C GLY A 220 9.43 -28.47 -8.31
N LYS A 221 8.38 -27.93 -8.96
CA LYS A 221 7.57 -28.67 -9.94
C LYS A 221 7.99 -28.37 -11.37
N GLU A 222 8.32 -29.43 -12.10
CA GLU A 222 8.61 -29.35 -13.53
C GLU A 222 7.33 -29.13 -14.36
N ILE A 223 7.33 -28.08 -15.17
CA ILE A 223 6.23 -27.71 -16.07
C ILE A 223 6.80 -27.51 -17.49
N PRO A 224 6.44 -28.37 -18.46
CA PRO A 224 6.80 -28.18 -19.86
C PRO A 224 6.19 -26.90 -20.43
N LEU A 225 6.96 -26.17 -21.24
CA LEU A 225 6.53 -24.94 -21.89
C LEU A 225 6.16 -25.20 -23.36
N PRO A 226 5.02 -24.69 -23.83
CA PRO A 226 4.52 -24.98 -25.18
C PRO A 226 5.22 -24.17 -26.28
N ALA A 227 5.68 -22.95 -25.98
CA ALA A 227 6.30 -22.04 -26.94
C ALA A 227 7.07 -20.90 -26.24
N LYS A 228 7.88 -20.16 -27.00
CA LYS A 228 8.54 -18.92 -26.58
C LYS A 228 7.53 -17.74 -26.61
N GLU A 229 6.67 -17.70 -25.61
CA GLU A 229 5.62 -16.67 -25.46
C GLU A 229 5.50 -16.20 -24.02
N ARG A 230 4.55 -15.29 -23.74
CA ARG A 230 4.18 -14.94 -22.36
C ARG A 230 3.32 -16.05 -21.78
N VAL A 231 3.74 -16.60 -20.64
CA VAL A 231 3.03 -17.71 -20.00
C VAL A 231 2.57 -17.27 -18.61
N PHE A 232 1.30 -17.56 -18.32
CA PHE A 232 0.71 -17.33 -17.02
C PHE A 232 0.65 -18.65 -16.25
N PHE A 233 1.10 -18.61 -15.00
CA PHE A 233 1.03 -19.72 -14.07
C PHE A 233 0.07 -19.36 -12.95
N GLY A 234 -0.87 -20.24 -12.66
CA GLY A 234 -1.83 -20.08 -11.58
C GLY A 234 -1.78 -21.26 -10.63
N LYS A 235 -1.82 -20.98 -9.33
CA LYS A 235 -1.87 -21.99 -8.27
C LYS A 235 -3.31 -22.45 -8.09
N ARG A 236 -3.60 -23.72 -8.40
CA ARG A 236 -4.93 -24.34 -8.27
C ARG A 236 -4.82 -25.55 -7.36
N ASN A 237 -5.58 -25.57 -6.26
CA ASN A 237 -5.54 -26.65 -5.25
C ASN A 237 -4.11 -26.94 -4.73
N GLY A 238 -3.30 -25.90 -4.54
CA GLY A 238 -1.91 -26.02 -4.09
C GLY A 238 -0.89 -26.36 -5.19
N ASP A 239 -1.34 -26.61 -6.41
CA ASP A 239 -0.51 -27.02 -7.53
C ASP A 239 -0.39 -25.94 -8.62
N TRP A 240 0.81 -25.75 -9.15
CA TRP A 240 1.02 -24.89 -10.32
C TRP A 240 0.53 -25.52 -11.63
N LYS A 241 -0.12 -24.69 -12.45
CA LYS A 241 -0.63 -25.01 -13.79
C LYS A 241 -0.42 -23.81 -14.71
N ILE A 242 -0.19 -24.05 -16.00
CA ILE A 242 -0.34 -23.01 -17.03
C ILE A 242 -1.83 -22.65 -17.12
N VAL A 243 -2.13 -21.36 -17.08
CA VAL A 243 -3.48 -20.81 -17.16
C VAL A 243 -3.54 -19.75 -18.26
N THR A 244 -4.76 -19.38 -18.66
CA THR A 244 -4.95 -18.22 -19.51
C THR A 244 -4.67 -16.94 -18.74
N LYS A 245 -4.38 -15.84 -19.47
CA LYS A 245 -4.30 -14.50 -18.91
C LYS A 245 -5.50 -14.22 -17.97
N PRO A 246 -5.27 -13.69 -16.76
CA PRO A 246 -6.34 -13.41 -15.81
C PRO A 246 -7.30 -12.33 -16.33
N SER A 247 -8.55 -12.39 -15.86
CA SER A 247 -9.56 -11.38 -16.15
C SER A 247 -9.25 -10.08 -15.42
N LEU A 248 -9.44 -8.93 -16.08
CA LEU A 248 -9.27 -7.62 -15.42
C LEU A 248 -10.35 -7.32 -14.38
N LYS A 249 -11.40 -8.15 -14.30
CA LYS A 249 -12.38 -8.12 -13.19
C LYS A 249 -11.79 -8.58 -11.86
N GLU A 250 -10.74 -9.39 -11.89
CA GLU A 250 -10.05 -9.85 -10.68
C GLU A 250 -9.04 -8.81 -10.20
N LYS A 251 -8.50 -9.01 -8.99
CA LYS A 251 -7.37 -8.26 -8.47
C LYS A 251 -6.14 -8.52 -9.32
N GLY A 252 -5.35 -7.48 -9.48
CA GLY A 252 -4.08 -7.53 -10.20
C GLY A 252 -3.33 -6.21 -10.12
N PRO A 253 -2.20 -6.07 -10.85
CA PRO A 253 -1.40 -4.85 -10.86
C PRO A 253 -2.18 -3.60 -11.29
N HIS A 254 -3.21 -3.77 -12.12
CA HIS A 254 -4.08 -2.70 -12.60
C HIS A 254 -5.04 -2.18 -11.53
N ARG A 255 -5.42 -3.02 -10.56
CA ARG A 255 -6.37 -2.74 -9.48
C ARG A 255 -6.25 -3.81 -8.39
N ASN A 256 -5.50 -3.54 -7.32
CA ASN A 256 -5.23 -4.52 -6.26
C ASN A 256 -5.95 -4.24 -4.94
N GLY A 257 -6.50 -3.03 -4.79
CA GLY A 257 -7.18 -2.60 -3.56
C GLY A 257 -6.25 -1.96 -2.54
N GLY A 258 -6.68 -2.00 -1.28
CA GLY A 258 -6.39 -1.03 -0.24
C GLY A 258 -7.25 0.22 -0.46
N PHE A 259 -7.94 0.71 0.57
CA PHE A 259 -8.85 1.85 0.41
C PHE A 259 -8.19 3.09 -0.24
N LYS A 260 -6.89 3.30 -0.01
CA LYS A 260 -6.14 4.41 -0.61
C LYS A 260 -6.00 4.32 -2.13
N ASP A 261 -6.15 3.13 -2.72
CA ASP A 261 -6.14 2.93 -4.17
C ASP A 261 -7.30 3.67 -4.86
N ALA A 262 -8.39 3.94 -4.15
CA ALA A 262 -9.54 4.70 -4.64
C ALA A 262 -9.18 6.15 -5.05
N PHE A 263 -8.06 6.69 -4.59
CA PHE A 263 -7.62 8.07 -4.91
C PHE A 263 -6.68 8.15 -6.13
N ARG A 264 -6.45 7.05 -6.84
CA ARG A 264 -5.73 7.00 -8.12
C ARG A 264 -6.66 7.29 -9.31
N ASN A 265 -6.11 7.20 -10.53
CA ASN A 265 -6.87 7.26 -11.79
C ASN A 265 -7.78 8.49 -11.89
N ASP A 266 -7.20 9.69 -11.68
CA ASP A 266 -7.91 10.98 -11.79
C ASP A 266 -9.27 10.97 -11.07
N VAL A 267 -9.25 10.69 -9.77
CA VAL A 267 -10.46 10.44 -8.98
C VAL A 267 -11.46 11.60 -9.02
N VAL A 268 -12.76 11.27 -9.05
CA VAL A 268 -13.88 12.21 -8.85
C VAL A 268 -14.61 11.92 -7.53
N PHE A 269 -15.06 12.96 -6.82
CA PHE A 269 -15.82 12.82 -5.58
C PHE A 269 -17.31 13.06 -5.82
N VAL A 270 -18.14 12.08 -5.45
CA VAL A 270 -19.58 12.13 -5.65
C VAL A 270 -20.29 12.17 -4.31
N TYR A 271 -20.95 13.29 -3.99
CA TYR A 271 -21.58 13.49 -2.69
C TYR A 271 -23.11 13.37 -2.72
N ALA A 272 -23.67 12.90 -1.61
CA ALA A 272 -25.11 12.65 -1.44
C ALA A 272 -25.94 13.95 -1.45
N THR A 273 -27.09 13.93 -2.14
CA THR A 273 -28.07 15.03 -2.12
C THR A 273 -29.51 14.59 -1.85
N LYS A 274 -29.76 13.27 -1.64
CA LYS A 274 -31.09 12.71 -1.40
C LYS A 274 -31.39 12.38 0.06
N GLY A 275 -30.52 12.79 0.99
CA GLY A 275 -30.77 12.69 2.42
C GLY A 275 -31.57 13.87 2.98
N THR A 276 -31.63 13.92 4.30
CA THR A 276 -32.04 15.10 5.07
C THR A 276 -31.09 16.28 4.84
N ALA A 277 -31.52 17.50 5.20
CA ALA A 277 -30.66 18.69 5.10
C ALA A 277 -29.32 18.52 5.83
N MET A 278 -29.34 17.90 7.01
CA MET A 278 -28.13 17.61 7.81
C MET A 278 -27.20 16.64 7.07
N GLU A 279 -27.73 15.53 6.52
CA GLU A 279 -26.92 14.54 5.81
C GLU A 279 -26.30 15.14 4.54
N ASN A 280 -27.08 15.89 3.76
CA ASN A 280 -26.62 16.53 2.52
C ASN A 280 -25.50 17.54 2.82
N GLU A 281 -25.70 18.40 3.81
CA GLU A 281 -24.68 19.37 4.23
C GLU A 281 -23.41 18.65 4.73
N TRP A 282 -23.56 17.58 5.51
CA TRP A 282 -22.42 16.85 6.05
C TRP A 282 -21.60 16.17 4.95
N TYR A 283 -22.23 15.43 4.04
CA TYR A 283 -21.50 14.71 2.97
C TYR A 283 -20.86 15.66 1.97
N TYR A 284 -21.52 16.77 1.62
CA TYR A 284 -20.90 17.82 0.80
C TYR A 284 -19.64 18.39 1.48
N ASN A 285 -19.74 18.79 2.75
CA ASN A 285 -18.60 19.34 3.49
C ASN A 285 -17.49 18.30 3.71
N LYS A 286 -17.83 17.03 3.90
CA LYS A 286 -16.84 15.95 4.02
C LYS A 286 -16.07 15.74 2.72
N ALA A 287 -16.76 15.68 1.58
CA ALA A 287 -16.13 15.59 0.26
C ALA A 287 -15.22 16.80 0.00
N ARG A 288 -15.69 18.01 0.32
CA ARG A 288 -14.91 19.25 0.19
C ARG A 288 -13.67 19.25 1.07
N PHE A 289 -13.80 18.86 2.34
CA PHE A 289 -12.68 18.77 3.27
C PHE A 289 -11.59 17.79 2.79
N ASP A 290 -11.99 16.65 2.22
CA ASP A 290 -11.03 15.70 1.65
C ASP A 290 -10.35 16.22 0.39
N ALA A 291 -11.10 16.88 -0.50
CA ALA A 291 -10.54 17.47 -1.71
C ALA A 291 -9.56 18.60 -1.38
N ASP A 292 -9.92 19.48 -0.45
CA ASP A 292 -9.05 20.56 0.05
C ASP A 292 -7.78 19.97 0.70
N THR A 293 -7.93 18.86 1.44
CA THR A 293 -6.77 18.18 2.03
C THR A 293 -5.88 17.54 0.97
N PHE A 294 -6.47 16.93 -0.06
CA PHE A 294 -5.73 16.34 -1.17
C PHE A 294 -4.97 17.43 -1.94
N TRP A 295 -5.60 18.57 -2.20
CA TRP A 295 -4.96 19.74 -2.78
C TRP A 295 -3.78 20.21 -1.93
N TYR A 296 -3.99 20.43 -0.63
CA TYR A 296 -2.94 20.90 0.27
C TYR A 296 -1.75 19.93 0.39
N LYS A 297 -2.00 18.62 0.40
CA LYS A 297 -0.96 17.60 0.64
C LYS A 297 -0.29 17.06 -0.62
N ALA A 298 -1.05 16.93 -1.70
CA ALA A 298 -0.63 16.25 -2.92
C ALA A 298 -0.65 17.15 -4.16
N ASN A 299 -1.02 18.43 -4.02
CA ASN A 299 -1.13 19.40 -5.11
C ASN A 299 -2.05 18.89 -6.25
N GLY A 300 -3.09 18.13 -5.91
CA GLY A 300 -4.08 17.61 -6.85
C GLY A 300 -5.42 18.36 -6.75
N ASN A 301 -6.11 18.51 -7.87
CA ASN A 301 -7.44 19.11 -7.92
C ASN A 301 -8.48 18.01 -8.13
N ILE A 302 -9.43 17.87 -7.20
CA ILE A 302 -10.47 16.84 -7.27
C ILE A 302 -11.82 17.51 -7.54
N GLU A 303 -12.48 17.04 -8.59
CA GLU A 303 -13.82 17.47 -8.96
C GLU A 303 -14.86 16.93 -7.97
N LEU A 304 -15.77 17.80 -7.50
CA LEU A 304 -16.91 17.43 -6.67
C LEU A 304 -18.19 17.47 -7.51
N VAL A 305 -18.93 16.38 -7.50
CA VAL A 305 -20.14 16.19 -8.30
C VAL A 305 -21.28 15.77 -7.39
N ALA A 306 -22.45 16.42 -7.54
CA ALA A 306 -23.65 15.95 -6.88
C ALA A 306 -24.03 14.56 -7.44
N ASP A 307 -24.44 13.63 -6.58
CA ASP A 307 -24.91 12.29 -6.95
C ASP A 307 -26.00 12.25 -8.05
N THR A 308 -26.81 13.30 -8.11
CA THR A 308 -27.89 13.50 -9.08
C THR A 308 -27.38 13.87 -10.46
N ASP A 309 -26.31 14.65 -10.53
CA ASP A 309 -25.66 15.08 -11.77
C ASP A 309 -24.63 14.05 -12.27
N PHE A 310 -24.17 13.16 -11.40
CA PHE A 310 -23.19 12.14 -11.75
C PHE A 310 -23.71 11.07 -12.73
N SER A 311 -22.93 10.77 -13.76
CA SER A 311 -23.15 9.64 -14.67
C SER A 311 -21.82 8.90 -14.91
N PRO A 312 -21.74 7.56 -14.74
CA PRO A 312 -20.50 6.82 -14.94
C PRO A 312 -19.86 7.03 -16.33
N LYS A 313 -20.68 7.29 -17.36
CA LYS A 313 -20.23 7.50 -18.75
C LYS A 313 -19.42 8.78 -18.93
N ASP A 314 -19.63 9.78 -18.09
CA ASP A 314 -18.92 11.06 -18.18
C ASP A 314 -17.52 10.98 -17.55
N TYR A 315 -17.26 9.89 -16.81
CA TYR A 315 -16.02 9.62 -16.09
C TYR A 315 -15.47 8.24 -16.46
N PRO A 316 -15.13 7.97 -17.74
CA PRO A 316 -14.60 6.68 -18.17
C PRO A 316 -13.26 6.40 -17.50
N ASP A 317 -13.09 5.20 -16.95
CA ASP A 317 -11.86 4.71 -16.31
C ASP A 317 -11.29 5.58 -15.17
N ARG A 318 -12.04 6.58 -14.70
CA ARG A 318 -11.71 7.37 -13.51
C ARG A 318 -12.15 6.64 -12.24
N ASN A 319 -11.38 6.73 -11.17
CA ASN A 319 -11.89 6.27 -9.87
C ASN A 319 -12.99 7.20 -9.37
N VAL A 320 -13.91 6.67 -8.56
CA VAL A 320 -14.98 7.44 -7.94
C VAL A 320 -14.96 7.22 -6.44
N VAL A 321 -14.94 8.29 -5.64
CA VAL A 321 -15.20 8.19 -4.20
C VAL A 321 -16.61 8.68 -3.90
N VAL A 322 -17.45 7.77 -3.42
CA VAL A 322 -18.85 8.04 -3.04
C VAL A 322 -18.91 8.46 -1.57
N TYR A 323 -19.44 9.65 -1.33
CA TYR A 323 -19.74 10.20 -0.02
C TYR A 323 -21.25 10.10 0.22
N GLY A 324 -21.66 9.12 1.02
CA GLY A 324 -23.07 8.83 1.25
C GLY A 324 -23.32 7.36 1.54
N ASN A 325 -24.58 6.98 1.58
CA ASN A 325 -25.04 5.59 1.68
C ASN A 325 -26.18 5.34 0.68
N ARG A 326 -26.69 4.11 0.60
CA ARG A 326 -27.73 3.72 -0.35
C ARG A 326 -29.05 4.49 -0.18
N SER A 327 -29.33 4.97 1.03
CA SER A 327 -30.58 5.68 1.34
C SER A 327 -30.54 7.15 0.92
N ASN A 328 -29.35 7.76 0.81
CA ASN A 328 -29.21 9.20 0.58
C ASN A 328 -28.38 9.59 -0.65
N ASN A 329 -27.70 8.64 -1.31
CA ASN A 329 -26.87 8.91 -2.48
C ASN A 329 -27.43 8.27 -3.76
N ALA A 330 -27.88 9.11 -4.71
CA ALA A 330 -28.47 8.69 -5.98
C ALA A 330 -27.49 7.94 -6.91
N ALA A 331 -26.17 8.11 -6.73
CA ALA A 331 -25.16 7.38 -7.50
C ALA A 331 -24.93 5.96 -6.97
N TRP A 332 -25.40 5.62 -5.76
CA TRP A 332 -25.21 4.30 -5.17
C TRP A 332 -25.74 3.18 -6.07
N ASN A 333 -26.96 3.30 -6.60
CA ASN A 333 -27.52 2.27 -7.47
C ASN A 333 -26.78 2.17 -8.83
N LYS A 334 -26.13 3.24 -9.28
CA LYS A 334 -25.36 3.27 -10.54
C LYS A 334 -24.02 2.53 -10.38
N LEU A 335 -23.41 2.61 -9.21
CA LEU A 335 -22.04 2.14 -8.96
C LEU A 335 -21.94 0.89 -8.06
N LEU A 336 -22.84 0.76 -7.10
CA LEU A 336 -22.71 -0.11 -5.92
C LEU A 336 -23.93 -1.01 -5.69
N LYS A 337 -24.88 -1.10 -6.64
CA LYS A 337 -26.11 -1.91 -6.47
C LYS A 337 -25.83 -3.37 -6.12
N ASP A 338 -24.75 -3.93 -6.68
CA ASP A 338 -24.31 -5.33 -6.53
C ASP A 338 -23.10 -5.44 -5.59
N SER A 339 -22.73 -4.35 -4.90
CA SER A 339 -21.65 -4.38 -3.91
C SER A 339 -21.99 -5.40 -2.81
N PRO A 340 -21.03 -6.24 -2.38
CA PRO A 340 -21.24 -7.18 -1.28
C PRO A 340 -21.40 -6.48 0.08
N LEU A 341 -21.11 -5.17 0.13
CA LEU A 341 -21.36 -4.29 1.26
C LEU A 341 -22.45 -3.29 0.89
N GLN A 342 -23.54 -3.27 1.66
CA GLN A 342 -24.65 -2.33 1.48
C GLN A 342 -24.84 -1.52 2.76
N VAL A 343 -24.88 -0.19 2.65
CA VAL A 343 -25.05 0.70 3.81
C VAL A 343 -26.31 1.53 3.60
N TYR A 344 -27.15 1.58 4.62
CA TYR A 344 -28.41 2.30 4.65
C TYR A 344 -28.42 3.22 5.88
N ASN A 345 -29.47 4.03 6.00
CA ASN A 345 -29.78 4.64 7.28
C ASN A 345 -30.14 3.52 8.28
N ASP A 346 -29.54 3.60 9.48
CA ASP A 346 -29.75 2.67 10.61
C ASP A 346 -29.39 1.20 10.36
N LYS A 347 -28.82 0.84 9.21
CA LYS A 347 -28.46 -0.55 8.88
C LYS A 347 -27.24 -0.65 7.97
N LEU A 348 -26.40 -1.63 8.24
CA LEU A 348 -25.30 -2.06 7.38
C LEU A 348 -25.39 -3.57 7.13
N GLU A 349 -25.24 -3.97 5.88
CA GLU A 349 -25.15 -5.36 5.45
C GLU A 349 -23.73 -5.65 4.96
N PHE A 350 -23.12 -6.66 5.57
CA PHE A 350 -21.79 -7.15 5.26
C PHE A 350 -21.89 -8.64 4.93
N GLY A 351 -22.09 -8.95 3.64
CA GLY A 351 -22.47 -10.30 3.23
C GLY A 351 -23.68 -10.79 4.01
N ASN A 352 -23.54 -11.90 4.74
CA ASN A 352 -24.62 -12.48 5.55
C ASN A 352 -24.80 -11.84 6.93
N LYS A 353 -23.98 -10.85 7.31
CA LYS A 353 -24.09 -10.15 8.60
C LYS A 353 -24.89 -8.85 8.42
N SER A 354 -25.88 -8.64 9.27
CA SER A 354 -26.62 -7.37 9.36
C SER A 354 -26.31 -6.70 10.70
N LEU A 355 -25.86 -5.45 10.64
CA LEU A 355 -25.63 -4.60 11.81
C LEU A 355 -26.65 -3.47 11.80
N ASN A 356 -27.39 -3.33 12.90
CA ASN A 356 -28.38 -2.27 13.07
C ASN A 356 -27.78 -1.12 13.89
N GLY A 357 -28.33 0.09 13.71
CA GLY A 357 -27.97 1.30 14.45
C GLY A 357 -27.38 2.40 13.59
N ALA A 358 -27.45 3.63 14.10
CA ALA A 358 -27.02 4.88 13.44
C ALA A 358 -25.54 5.25 13.69
N ASN A 359 -24.77 4.36 14.33
CA ASN A 359 -23.44 4.65 14.86
C ASN A 359 -22.29 4.08 14.04
N TRP A 360 -22.57 3.36 12.96
CA TRP A 360 -21.55 2.72 12.13
C TRP A 360 -21.00 3.70 11.09
N GLY A 361 -19.68 3.83 11.03
CA GLY A 361 -18.93 4.43 9.92
C GLY A 361 -18.11 3.36 9.22
N MET A 362 -17.94 3.49 7.90
CA MET A 362 -17.19 2.52 7.12
C MET A 362 -16.43 3.19 5.97
N TYR A 363 -15.23 2.66 5.71
CA TYR A 363 -14.49 2.90 4.48
C TYR A 363 -14.37 1.57 3.73
N PHE A 364 -14.66 1.58 2.43
CA PHE A 364 -14.37 0.41 1.61
C PHE A 364 -14.09 0.74 0.15
N ILE A 365 -13.45 -0.19 -0.56
CA ILE A 365 -13.18 -0.10 -2.01
C ILE A 365 -13.67 -1.35 -2.73
N VAL A 366 -14.31 -1.16 -3.89
CA VAL A 366 -14.77 -2.24 -4.79
C VAL A 366 -14.44 -1.88 -6.24
N PRO A 367 -14.34 -2.84 -7.16
CA PRO A 367 -14.10 -2.54 -8.57
C PRO A 367 -15.29 -1.80 -9.19
N ARG A 368 -15.04 -0.85 -10.09
CA ARG A 368 -16.09 -0.34 -10.98
C ARG A 368 -16.48 -1.43 -11.97
N SER A 369 -17.77 -1.75 -12.02
CA SER A 369 -18.27 -2.82 -12.91
C SER A 369 -18.21 -2.46 -14.40
N ASP A 370 -18.11 -1.17 -14.71
CA ASP A 370 -18.05 -0.61 -16.06
C ASP A 370 -16.62 -0.26 -16.53
N SER A 371 -15.58 -0.63 -15.75
CA SER A 371 -14.19 -0.35 -16.07
C SER A 371 -13.27 -1.50 -15.69
N ASP A 372 -12.29 -1.76 -16.56
CA ASP A 372 -11.27 -2.78 -16.31
C ASP A 372 -10.24 -2.34 -15.27
N MET A 373 -10.09 -1.05 -14.98
CA MET A 373 -9.04 -0.54 -14.07
C MET A 373 -9.54 0.33 -12.92
N ALA A 374 -10.70 0.96 -13.05
CA ALA A 374 -11.16 1.92 -12.05
C ALA A 374 -11.84 1.27 -10.84
N SER A 375 -11.84 1.98 -9.72
CA SER A 375 -12.42 1.55 -8.44
C SER A 375 -13.46 2.54 -7.93
N VAL A 376 -14.39 2.04 -7.11
CA VAL A 376 -15.27 2.86 -6.28
C VAL A 376 -14.77 2.80 -4.84
N GLY A 377 -14.25 3.92 -4.33
CA GLY A 377 -14.06 4.12 -2.90
C GLY A 377 -15.34 4.63 -2.26
N VAL A 378 -15.59 4.28 -1.00
CA VAL A 378 -16.81 4.69 -0.31
C VAL A 378 -16.47 5.22 1.08
N VAL A 379 -16.89 6.45 1.36
CA VAL A 379 -16.87 7.09 2.67
C VAL A 379 -18.31 7.17 3.16
N THR A 380 -18.68 6.27 4.07
CA THR A 380 -20.10 6.07 4.40
C THR A 380 -20.36 5.95 5.90
N ALA A 381 -21.63 6.11 6.25
CA ALA A 381 -22.13 5.97 7.60
C ALA A 381 -23.61 5.59 7.57
N THR A 382 -24.06 5.00 8.69
CA THR A 382 -25.47 4.62 8.93
C THR A 382 -26.29 5.73 9.59
N GLY A 383 -25.63 6.78 10.11
CA GLY A 383 -26.28 7.93 10.73
C GLY A 383 -25.28 8.91 11.34
N ALA A 384 -25.77 9.89 12.11
CA ALA A 384 -24.97 11.03 12.56
C ALA A 384 -23.77 10.67 13.44
N ALA A 385 -23.88 9.64 14.30
CA ALA A 385 -22.75 9.17 15.10
C ALA A 385 -21.67 8.51 14.23
N GLY A 386 -22.08 7.69 13.24
CA GLY A 386 -21.16 7.11 12.25
C GLY A 386 -20.49 8.16 11.36
N MET A 387 -21.24 9.20 10.96
CA MET A 387 -20.72 10.35 10.21
C MET A 387 -19.60 11.04 11.01
N LYS A 388 -19.85 11.35 12.29
CA LYS A 388 -18.81 11.92 13.17
C LYS A 388 -17.59 11.00 13.30
N ALA A 389 -17.78 9.69 13.39
CA ALA A 389 -16.68 8.72 13.42
C ALA A 389 -15.83 8.75 12.14
N ALA A 390 -16.50 8.91 10.99
CA ALA A 390 -15.87 8.97 9.65
C ALA A 390 -15.34 10.36 9.27
N TYR A 391 -15.40 11.33 10.20
CA TYR A 391 -14.96 12.71 9.95
C TYR A 391 -13.46 12.81 9.63
N ALA A 392 -12.63 12.05 10.34
CA ALA A 392 -11.18 12.13 10.20
C ALA A 392 -10.72 11.56 8.85
N ASN A 393 -10.02 12.37 8.06
CA ASN A 393 -9.48 12.02 6.74
C ASN A 393 -8.11 11.30 6.82
N HIS A 394 -7.95 10.42 7.79
CA HIS A 394 -6.66 9.78 8.08
C HIS A 394 -6.11 8.96 6.90
N TYR A 395 -6.92 8.56 5.93
CA TYR A 395 -6.47 7.89 4.71
C TYR A 395 -5.66 8.79 3.76
N LEU A 396 -5.73 10.11 3.90
CA LEU A 396 -4.87 11.05 3.15
C LEU A 396 -3.59 11.44 3.90
N VAL A 397 -3.29 10.78 5.03
CA VAL A 397 -2.10 11.06 5.85
C VAL A 397 -0.99 10.05 5.56
N ASN A 398 0.26 10.53 5.53
CA ASN A 398 1.44 9.66 5.38
C ASN A 398 1.61 8.73 6.59
N GLY A 399 1.99 7.48 6.31
CA GLY A 399 2.23 6.49 7.37
C GLY A 399 0.98 5.88 8.00
N THR A 400 -0.22 6.21 7.49
CA THR A 400 -1.47 5.51 7.82
C THR A 400 -1.77 4.45 6.77
N THR A 401 -2.50 3.42 7.15
CA THR A 401 -2.69 2.21 6.36
C THR A 401 -4.16 1.81 6.43
N PHE A 402 -4.74 1.47 5.29
CA PHE A 402 -6.16 1.16 5.18
C PHE A 402 -6.33 -0.07 4.29
N PRO A 403 -6.87 -1.18 4.85
CA PRO A 403 -7.18 -2.36 4.05
C PRO A 403 -8.38 -2.08 3.13
N ASP A 404 -8.90 -3.09 2.43
CA ASP A 404 -10.03 -2.87 1.52
C ASP A 404 -11.29 -2.43 2.23
N VAL A 405 -11.49 -2.90 3.47
CA VAL A 405 -12.66 -2.60 4.30
C VAL A 405 -12.24 -2.26 5.71
N LEU A 406 -12.79 -1.16 6.25
CA LEU A 406 -12.62 -0.74 7.63
C LEU A 406 -13.97 -0.31 8.20
N LEU A 407 -14.48 -1.05 9.19
CA LEU A 407 -15.74 -0.77 9.88
C LEU A 407 -15.47 -0.37 11.33
N PHE A 408 -16.14 0.68 11.78
CA PHE A 408 -15.96 1.23 13.12
C PHE A 408 -17.24 1.93 13.61
N ASN A 409 -17.25 2.29 14.89
CA ASN A 409 -18.25 3.19 15.46
C ASN A 409 -17.60 4.44 16.05
N ASP A 410 -18.41 5.32 16.61
CA ASP A 410 -18.00 6.60 17.22
C ASP A 410 -17.00 6.47 18.38
N ALA A 411 -16.84 5.30 18.98
CA ALA A 411 -15.80 5.06 19.98
C ALA A 411 -14.38 5.24 19.42
N VAL A 412 -14.17 5.19 18.10
CA VAL A 412 -12.85 5.50 17.48
C VAL A 412 -12.38 6.92 17.76
N LEU A 413 -13.29 7.86 18.05
CA LEU A 413 -12.94 9.24 18.39
C LEU A 413 -12.19 9.34 19.72
N THR A 414 -12.47 8.43 20.67
CA THR A 414 -11.85 8.44 22.00
C THR A 414 -10.85 7.31 22.21
N GLN A 415 -11.02 6.18 21.52
CA GLN A 415 -10.21 4.98 21.71
C GLN A 415 -9.24 4.71 20.56
N GLY A 416 -9.43 5.31 19.39
CA GLY A 416 -8.60 5.05 18.21
C GLY A 416 -8.77 3.63 17.66
N MET A 417 -7.65 3.01 17.25
CA MET A 417 -7.65 1.70 16.58
C MET A 417 -8.35 0.56 17.36
N PRO A 418 -8.23 0.47 18.70
CA PRO A 418 -9.00 -0.49 19.49
C PRO A 418 -10.53 -0.48 19.31
N ALA A 419 -11.11 0.61 18.79
CA ALA A 419 -12.55 0.70 18.52
C ALA A 419 -12.95 0.30 17.09
N VAL A 420 -12.01 -0.04 16.23
CA VAL A 420 -12.30 -0.68 14.93
C VAL A 420 -12.96 -2.04 15.19
N LYS A 421 -14.04 -2.32 14.46
CA LYS A 421 -14.85 -3.54 14.61
C LYS A 421 -14.55 -4.61 13.57
N CYS A 422 -14.25 -4.19 12.35
CA CYS A 422 -13.82 -5.10 11.31
C CYS A 422 -12.80 -4.43 10.41
N ALA A 423 -11.81 -5.21 9.98
CA ALA A 423 -10.82 -4.83 8.99
C ALA A 423 -10.48 -6.03 8.13
N GLY A 424 -10.28 -5.84 6.83
CA GLY A 424 -9.87 -6.93 5.96
C GLY A 424 -9.81 -6.61 4.48
N PHE A 425 -9.51 -7.65 3.71
CA PHE A 425 -9.28 -7.61 2.27
C PHE A 425 -10.25 -8.55 1.57
N PHE A 426 -10.83 -8.11 0.46
CA PHE A 426 -11.56 -9.02 -0.42
C PHE A 426 -10.61 -10.04 -1.05
N GLY A 427 -11.17 -11.18 -1.48
CA GLY A 427 -10.42 -12.18 -2.25
C GLY A 427 -9.94 -11.62 -3.59
N ASN A 428 -9.14 -12.41 -4.33
CA ASN A 428 -8.67 -12.01 -5.66
C ASN A 428 -9.83 -11.80 -6.66
N ASN A 429 -11.00 -12.37 -6.41
CA ASN A 429 -12.21 -12.16 -7.19
C ASN A 429 -13.09 -11.01 -6.66
N TRP A 430 -12.61 -10.20 -5.70
CA TRP A 430 -13.34 -9.12 -5.03
C TRP A 430 -14.54 -9.56 -4.17
N GLU A 431 -14.68 -10.86 -3.90
CA GLU A 431 -15.77 -11.38 -3.07
C GLU A 431 -15.38 -11.47 -1.59
N LEU A 432 -16.42 -11.48 -0.74
CA LEU A 432 -16.26 -11.64 0.71
C LEU A 432 -15.90 -13.06 1.11
N GLU A 433 -16.44 -14.07 0.42
CA GLU A 433 -16.29 -15.49 0.78
C GLU A 433 -14.85 -15.96 0.71
N ASN A 434 -14.10 -15.44 -0.27
CA ASN A 434 -12.68 -15.74 -0.47
C ASN A 434 -11.76 -14.65 0.12
N GLY A 435 -12.32 -13.72 0.90
CA GLY A 435 -11.57 -12.64 1.53
C GLY A 435 -11.01 -13.01 2.90
N ASP A 436 -10.15 -12.14 3.41
CA ASP A 436 -9.51 -12.27 4.72
C ASP A 436 -9.95 -11.10 5.62
N PHE A 437 -10.82 -11.39 6.59
CA PHE A 437 -11.47 -10.40 7.45
C PHE A 437 -11.39 -10.80 8.91
N GLU A 438 -11.02 -9.83 9.75
CA GLU A 438 -11.05 -9.97 11.20
C GLU A 438 -12.19 -9.15 11.80
N TRP A 439 -12.80 -9.70 12.85
CA TRP A 439 -13.93 -9.07 13.56
C TRP A 439 -13.63 -8.98 15.06
N LYS A 440 -14.19 -7.96 15.71
CA LYS A 440 -14.13 -7.74 17.15
C LYS A 440 -15.50 -7.77 17.80
#